data_AF-A0A3N2BLD0-F1
#
_entry.id   AF-A0A3N2BLD0-F1
#
_cell.length_a   1.000
_cell.length_b   1.000
_cell.length_c   1.000
_cell.angle_alpha   90.00
_cell.angle_beta   90.00
_cell.angle_gamma   90.00
#
_symmetry.space_group_name_H-M   'P 1'
#
loop_
_entity.id
_entity.type
_entity.pdbx_description
1 polymer ?
#
loop_
_entity_poly.entity_id
_entity_poly.type
_entity_poly.pdbx_seq_one_letter_code
_entity_poly.pdbx_strand_id
1 'polypeptide(L)'
;MTTTPPAATPRDGDWLAALWYRDWTGRDAAETDAAAARLEGAGLAPIDVQEVLRDLGTGRSASSYEALDDEGQALIAIELDTMAALLREIAAEFRSDAIRRMAEERPIAVIATRLGLTRQAASRSANADPRGLTTFVSRAIADARKSFNNGGIL
;
A
#
# COMPACT_ATOMS: atom_id res chain seq x y z
N MET A 1 0.57 -4.36 -38.48
CA MET A 1 0.54 -3.19 -37.58
C MET A 1 1.00 -3.66 -36.21
N THR A 2 2.31 -3.59 -35.96
CA THR A 2 2.93 -3.92 -34.68
C THR A 2 2.97 -2.64 -33.85
N THR A 3 2.08 -2.54 -32.86
CA THR A 3 2.15 -1.48 -31.84
C THR A 3 3.29 -1.82 -30.90
N THR A 4 4.44 -1.19 -31.13
CA THR A 4 5.54 -1.15 -30.17
C THR A 4 5.00 -0.55 -28.87
N PRO A 5 5.07 -1.24 -27.72
CA PRO A 5 4.72 -0.62 -26.45
C PRO A 5 5.64 0.60 -26.22
N PRO A 6 5.13 1.71 -25.67
CA PRO A 6 5.96 2.88 -25.40
C PRO A 6 7.13 2.45 -24.52
N ALA A 7 8.33 2.93 -24.87
CA ALA A 7 9.53 2.68 -24.11
C ALA A 7 9.29 3.13 -22.66
N ALA A 8 9.53 2.23 -21.70
CA ALA A 8 9.50 2.57 -20.28
C ALA A 8 10.49 3.71 -20.04
N THR A 9 9.97 4.85 -19.60
CA THR A 9 10.76 6.04 -19.26
C THR A 9 11.78 5.65 -18.16
N PRO A 10 13.01 6.18 -18.19
CA PRO A 10 14.01 5.86 -17.17
C PRO A 10 13.48 6.15 -15.76
N ARG A 11 13.73 5.21 -14.83
CA ARG A 11 13.52 5.35 -13.39
C ARG A 11 14.52 6.34 -12.80
N ASP A 12 14.44 7.61 -13.18
CA ASP A 12 15.27 8.63 -12.55
C ASP A 12 14.95 8.60 -11.05
N GLY A 13 15.99 8.44 -10.22
CA GLY A 13 15.93 7.92 -8.84
C GLY A 13 15.02 8.68 -7.88
N ASP A 14 14.50 9.84 -8.28
CA ASP A 14 13.64 10.69 -7.47
C ASP A 14 12.23 10.10 -7.29
N TRP A 15 11.58 9.60 -8.35
CA TRP A 15 10.26 8.98 -8.20
C TRP A 15 10.30 7.61 -7.55
N LEU A 16 11.37 6.85 -7.75
CA LEU A 16 11.53 5.57 -7.06
C LEU A 16 11.66 5.76 -5.54
N ALA A 17 12.31 6.84 -5.10
CA ALA A 17 12.36 7.21 -3.69
C ALA A 17 11.00 7.67 -3.15
N ALA A 18 10.24 8.45 -3.93
CA ALA A 18 8.90 8.90 -3.53
C ALA A 18 7.85 7.77 -3.50
N LEU A 19 7.97 6.78 -4.41
CA LEU A 19 7.01 5.70 -4.62
C LEU A 19 7.57 4.31 -4.24
N TRP A 20 8.55 4.26 -3.34
CA TRP A 20 9.26 3.02 -2.95
C TRP A 20 8.33 1.86 -2.55
N TYR A 21 7.19 2.17 -1.94
CA TYR A 21 6.21 1.18 -1.49
C TYR A 21 5.51 0.47 -2.65
N ARG A 22 5.44 1.07 -3.84
CA ARG A 22 4.88 0.42 -5.02
C ARG A 22 5.79 -0.69 -5.53
N ASP A 23 7.10 -0.44 -5.53
CA ASP A 23 8.14 -1.42 -5.92
C ASP A 23 8.18 -2.64 -4.97
N TRP A 24 8.04 -2.40 -3.66
CA TRP A 24 8.08 -3.46 -2.63
C TRP A 24 7.07 -4.58 -2.88
N THR A 25 5.89 -4.25 -3.42
CA THR A 25 4.81 -5.24 -3.62
C THR A 25 5.03 -6.21 -4.77
N GLY A 26 6.12 -6.05 -5.54
CA GLY A 26 6.32 -6.80 -6.80
C GLY A 26 5.25 -6.47 -7.84
N ARG A 27 4.53 -5.35 -7.68
CA ARG A 27 3.55 -4.87 -8.66
C ARG A 27 4.23 -4.44 -9.94
N ASP A 28 3.46 -4.52 -11.02
CA ASP A 28 3.85 -4.20 -12.37
C ASP A 28 4.55 -2.83 -12.41
N ALA A 29 5.79 -2.80 -12.93
CA ALA A 29 6.54 -1.55 -13.09
C ALA A 29 5.71 -0.49 -13.84
N ALA A 30 4.81 -0.93 -14.73
CA ALA A 30 3.87 -0.07 -15.42
C ALA A 30 2.89 0.67 -14.49
N GLU A 31 2.51 0.10 -13.33
CA GLU A 31 1.65 0.78 -12.35
C GLU A 31 2.40 1.90 -11.63
N THR A 32 3.66 1.67 -11.29
CA THR A 32 4.54 2.70 -10.70
C THR A 32 4.79 3.81 -11.71
N ASP A 33 5.10 3.48 -12.96
CA ASP A 33 5.31 4.46 -14.03
C ASP A 33 4.04 5.28 -14.28
N ALA A 34 2.87 4.64 -14.30
CA ALA A 34 1.60 5.32 -14.47
C ALA A 34 1.25 6.23 -13.27
N ALA A 35 1.66 5.87 -12.05
CA ALA A 35 1.50 6.74 -10.88
C ALA A 35 2.42 7.97 -10.96
N ALA A 36 3.70 7.76 -11.28
CA ALA A 36 4.65 8.85 -11.49
C ALA A 36 4.14 9.83 -12.56
N ALA A 37 3.70 9.32 -13.72
CA ALA A 37 3.17 10.16 -14.80
C ALA A 37 1.93 10.98 -14.40
N ARG A 38 1.05 10.47 -13.52
CA ARG A 38 -0.11 11.22 -13.02
C ARG A 38 0.33 12.34 -12.07
N LEU A 39 1.25 12.05 -11.16
CA LEU A 39 1.76 13.02 -10.19
C LEU A 39 2.55 14.13 -10.91
N GLU A 40 3.38 13.77 -11.89
CA GLU A 40 4.07 14.72 -12.77
C GLU A 40 3.08 15.57 -13.58
N GLY A 41 2.03 14.95 -14.12
CA GLY A 41 0.99 15.66 -14.87
C GLY A 41 0.24 16.70 -14.03
N ALA A 42 0.11 16.46 -12.73
CA ALA A 42 -0.45 17.40 -11.76
C ALA A 42 0.58 18.45 -11.25
N GLY A 43 1.81 18.44 -11.78
CA GLY A 43 2.85 19.41 -11.41
C GLY A 43 3.51 19.16 -10.06
N LEU A 44 3.36 17.97 -9.47
CA LEU A 44 3.98 17.62 -8.19
C LEU A 44 5.44 17.20 -8.36
N ALA A 45 6.32 17.72 -7.50
CA ALA A 45 7.70 17.25 -7.46
C ALA A 45 7.83 15.98 -6.59
N PRO A 46 8.72 15.04 -6.94
CA PRO A 46 8.92 13.79 -6.18
C PRO A 46 9.23 14.03 -4.70
N ILE A 47 10.05 15.05 -4.40
CA ILE A 47 10.44 15.38 -3.02
C ILE A 47 9.24 15.84 -2.18
N ASP A 48 8.35 16.65 -2.76
CA ASP A 48 7.15 17.14 -2.07
C ASP A 48 6.20 15.98 -1.79
N VAL A 49 6.03 15.08 -2.76
CA VAL A 49 5.24 13.85 -2.58
C VAL A 49 5.82 12.99 -1.45
N GLN A 50 7.13 12.78 -1.44
CA GLN A 50 7.78 11.99 -0.39
C GLN A 50 7.58 12.60 1.00
N GLU A 51 7.72 13.92 1.14
CA GLU A 51 7.52 14.62 2.41
C GLU A 51 6.08 14.54 2.88
N VAL A 52 5.12 14.78 1.98
CA VAL A 52 3.69 14.70 2.29
C VAL A 52 3.30 13.27 2.70
N LEU A 53 3.74 12.25 1.96
CA LEU A 53 3.46 10.85 2.29
C LEU A 53 4.06 10.44 3.63
N ARG A 54 5.28 10.89 3.94
CA ARG A 54 5.93 10.65 5.23
C ARG A 54 5.16 11.31 6.37
N ASP A 55 4.84 12.59 6.22
CA ASP A 55 4.21 13.37 7.29
C ASP A 55 2.79 12.84 7.58
N LEU A 56 2.00 12.58 6.55
CA LEU A 56 0.67 11.96 6.68
C LEU A 56 0.75 10.52 7.21
N GLY A 57 1.76 9.75 6.80
CA GLY A 57 2.04 8.41 7.36
C GLY A 57 2.36 8.42 8.87
N THR A 58 2.83 9.55 9.40
CA THR A 58 3.07 9.75 10.85
C THR A 58 1.91 10.44 11.58
N GLY A 59 0.79 10.69 10.89
CA GLY A 59 -0.38 11.35 11.46
C GLY A 59 -0.20 12.86 11.69
N ARG A 60 0.75 13.49 11.00
CA ARG A 60 0.94 14.95 11.01
C ARG A 60 0.17 15.57 9.85
N SER A 61 -0.48 16.71 10.07
CA SER A 61 -0.97 17.52 8.95
C SER A 61 0.24 18.13 8.26
N ALA A 62 0.45 17.79 6.99
CA ALA A 62 1.47 18.40 6.17
C ALA A 62 0.92 19.73 5.64
N SER A 63 1.51 20.86 6.03
CA SER A 63 1.14 22.16 5.48
C SER A 63 1.29 22.22 3.95
N SER A 64 2.20 21.40 3.40
CA SER A 64 2.38 21.20 1.97
C SER A 64 1.18 20.49 1.30
N TYR A 65 0.45 19.64 2.03
CA TYR A 65 -0.75 18.97 1.50
C TYR A 65 -1.92 19.94 1.34
N GLU A 66 -2.16 20.81 2.32
CA GLU A 66 -3.21 21.84 2.26
C GLU A 66 -2.95 22.90 1.19
N ALA A 67 -1.69 23.06 0.77
CA ALA A 67 -1.29 23.97 -0.29
C ALA A 67 -1.47 23.41 -1.71
N LEU A 68 -1.77 22.11 -1.84
CA LEU A 68 -2.06 21.48 -3.14
C LEU A 68 -3.48 21.82 -3.59
N ASP A 69 -3.68 21.82 -4.90
CA ASP A 69 -5.02 21.86 -5.49
C ASP A 69 -5.77 20.54 -5.27
N ASP A 70 -7.06 20.53 -5.60
CA ASP A 70 -7.94 19.36 -5.36
C ASP A 70 -7.43 18.10 -6.07
N GLU A 71 -6.83 18.25 -7.27
CA GLU A 71 -6.26 17.13 -8.02
C GLU A 71 -5.01 16.56 -7.33
N GLY A 72 -4.08 17.41 -6.93
CA GLY A 72 -2.87 17.00 -6.20
C GLY A 72 -3.21 16.33 -4.86
N GLN A 73 -4.18 16.88 -4.11
CA GLN A 73 -4.65 16.26 -2.87
C GLN A 73 -5.25 14.87 -3.10
N ALA A 74 -6.10 14.73 -4.11
CA ALA A 74 -6.72 13.45 -4.45
C ALA A 74 -5.68 12.40 -4.86
N LEU A 75 -4.68 12.78 -5.67
CA LEU A 75 -3.61 11.88 -6.07
C LEU A 75 -2.77 11.42 -4.87
N ILE A 76 -2.37 12.33 -3.99
CA ILE A 76 -1.64 11.98 -2.76
C ILE A 76 -2.46 11.04 -1.86
N ALA A 77 -3.78 11.25 -1.73
CA ALA A 77 -4.64 10.38 -0.93
C ALA A 77 -4.66 8.94 -1.47
N ILE A 78 -4.71 8.77 -2.80
CA ILE A 78 -4.65 7.45 -3.45
C ILE A 78 -3.32 6.75 -3.17
N GLU A 79 -2.21 7.49 -3.23
CA GLU A 79 -0.88 7.01 -2.90
C GLU A 79 -0.79 6.56 -1.43
N LEU A 80 -1.37 7.32 -0.49
CA LEU A 80 -1.46 6.93 0.93
C LEU A 80 -2.29 5.67 1.14
N ASP A 81 -3.46 5.55 0.50
CA ASP A 81 -4.29 4.35 0.61
C ASP A 81 -3.55 3.11 0.10
N THR A 82 -2.79 3.27 -0.99
CA THR A 82 -1.95 2.22 -1.55
C THR A 82 -0.85 1.81 -0.57
N MET A 83 -0.14 2.78 0.01
CA MET A 83 0.90 2.52 1.01
C MET A 83 0.30 1.87 2.27
N ALA A 84 -0.84 2.35 2.75
CA ALA A 84 -1.53 1.80 3.91
C ALA A 84 -2.01 0.36 3.68
N ALA A 85 -2.45 0.03 2.46
CA ALA A 85 -2.79 -1.34 2.09
C ALA A 85 -1.57 -2.28 2.18
N LEU A 86 -0.42 -1.86 1.64
CA LEU A 86 0.83 -2.63 1.77
C LEU A 86 1.25 -2.78 3.24
N LEU A 87 1.30 -1.70 4.00
CA LEU A 87 1.74 -1.76 5.39
C LEU A 87 0.84 -2.66 6.24
N ARG A 88 -0.47 -2.68 5.96
CA ARG A 88 -1.41 -3.64 6.60
C ARG A 88 -1.11 -5.09 6.23
N GLU A 89 -0.68 -5.35 4.99
CA GLU A 89 -0.26 -6.69 4.54
C GLU A 89 1.01 -7.14 5.27
N ILE A 90 2.06 -6.32 5.24
CA ILE A 90 3.31 -6.57 5.94
C ILE A 90 3.03 -6.80 7.43
N ALA A 91 2.27 -5.93 8.08
CA ALA A 91 1.92 -6.10 9.49
C ALA A 91 1.15 -7.40 9.77
N ALA A 92 0.27 -7.82 8.85
CA ALA A 92 -0.47 -9.07 8.99
C ALA A 92 0.42 -10.31 8.84
N GLU A 93 1.39 -10.28 7.92
CA GLU A 93 2.40 -11.32 7.74
C GLU A 93 3.28 -11.43 8.98
N PHE A 94 3.91 -10.33 9.40
CA PHE A 94 4.74 -10.26 10.59
C PHE A 94 4.01 -10.76 11.85
N ARG A 95 2.75 -10.36 12.03
CA ARG A 95 1.91 -10.82 13.14
C ARG A 95 1.64 -12.32 13.08
N SER A 96 1.30 -12.84 11.90
CA SER A 96 0.98 -14.26 11.73
C SER A 96 2.21 -15.14 11.98
N ASP A 97 3.37 -14.75 11.46
CA ASP A 97 4.64 -15.44 11.72
C ASP A 97 5.08 -15.39 13.17
N ALA A 98 4.90 -14.25 13.84
CA ALA A 98 5.17 -14.15 15.27
C ALA A 98 4.25 -15.08 16.08
N ILE A 99 2.95 -15.09 15.79
CA ILE A 99 1.97 -15.95 16.49
C ILE A 99 2.25 -17.43 16.21
N ARG A 100 2.62 -17.80 14.99
CA ARG A 100 2.99 -19.17 14.61
C ARG A 100 4.18 -19.66 15.43
N ARG A 101 5.27 -18.89 15.51
CA ARG A 101 6.44 -19.22 16.34
C ARG A 101 6.09 -19.33 17.83
N MET A 102 5.24 -18.42 18.34
CA MET A 102 4.78 -18.52 19.73
C MET A 102 3.98 -19.81 19.99
N ALA A 103 3.20 -20.28 19.02
CA ALA A 103 2.38 -21.49 19.14
C ALA A 103 3.20 -22.79 19.19
N GLU A 104 4.47 -22.76 18.76
CA GLU A 104 5.40 -23.88 18.90
C GLU A 104 5.77 -24.14 20.37
N GLU A 105 5.73 -23.10 21.21
CA GLU A 105 6.18 -23.16 22.60
C GLU A 105 5.04 -23.03 23.63
N ARG A 106 3.91 -22.46 23.22
CA ARG A 106 2.85 -22.02 24.13
C ARG A 106 1.45 -22.38 23.61
N PRO A 107 0.51 -22.74 24.50
CA PRO A 107 -0.88 -22.97 24.09
C PRO A 107 -1.52 -21.71 23.49
N ILE A 108 -2.30 -21.89 22.41
CA ILE A 108 -3.04 -20.82 21.73
C ILE A 108 -3.88 -19.96 22.68
N ALA A 109 -4.44 -20.56 23.73
CA ALA A 109 -5.20 -19.85 24.75
C ALA A 109 -4.39 -18.77 25.48
N VAL A 110 -3.15 -19.09 25.83
CA VAL A 110 -2.24 -18.17 26.53
C VAL A 110 -1.81 -17.05 25.61
N ILE A 111 -1.55 -17.37 24.34
CA ILE A 111 -1.21 -16.39 23.30
C ILE A 111 -2.38 -15.42 23.10
N ALA A 112 -3.60 -15.94 22.93
CA ALA A 112 -4.81 -15.14 22.75
C ALA A 112 -5.01 -14.14 23.89
N THR A 113 -4.92 -14.61 25.15
CA THR A 113 -5.05 -13.73 26.32
C THR A 113 -3.95 -12.66 26.37
N ARG A 114 -2.69 -13.03 26.11
CA ARG A 114 -1.56 -12.07 26.17
C ARG A 114 -1.61 -11.01 25.08
N LEU A 115 -2.13 -11.35 23.90
CA LEU A 115 -2.22 -10.44 22.76
C LEU A 115 -3.56 -9.72 22.66
N GLY A 116 -4.48 -9.94 23.61
CA GLY A 116 -5.83 -9.36 23.55
C GLY A 116 -6.66 -9.86 22.36
N LEU A 117 -6.38 -11.07 21.87
CA LEU A 117 -7.07 -11.68 20.74
C LEU A 117 -8.13 -12.68 21.22
N THR A 118 -9.12 -12.95 20.37
CA THR A 118 -9.96 -14.14 20.57
C THR A 118 -9.16 -15.40 20.29
N ARG A 119 -9.53 -16.51 20.93
CA ARG A 119 -8.90 -17.83 20.71
C ARG A 119 -8.95 -18.24 19.24
N GLN A 120 -10.06 -17.95 18.57
CA GLN A 120 -10.25 -18.21 17.14
C GLN A 120 -9.35 -17.33 16.28
N ALA A 121 -9.17 -16.04 16.61
CA ALA A 121 -8.25 -15.17 15.90
C ALA A 121 -6.79 -15.63 16.03
N ALA A 122 -6.35 -15.95 17.25
CA ALA A 122 -5.01 -16.47 17.48
C ALA A 122 -4.77 -17.81 16.76
N SER A 123 -5.76 -18.72 16.77
CA SER A 123 -5.67 -19.99 16.03
C SER A 123 -5.61 -19.79 14.52
N ARG A 124 -6.43 -18.88 13.96
CA ARG A 124 -6.37 -18.55 12.53
C ARG A 124 -5.02 -17.98 12.14
N SER A 125 -4.45 -17.06 12.92
CA SER A 125 -3.13 -16.50 12.65
C SER A 125 -2.00 -17.52 12.78
N ALA A 126 -2.07 -18.44 13.74
CA ALA A 126 -1.08 -19.51 13.90
C ALA A 126 -1.09 -20.50 12.71
N ASN A 127 -2.25 -20.70 12.09
CA ASN A 127 -2.46 -21.63 10.98
C ASN A 127 -2.56 -20.93 9.61
N ALA A 128 -2.29 -19.62 9.54
CA ALA A 128 -2.35 -18.89 8.29
C ALA A 128 -1.21 -19.35 7.37
N ASP A 129 -1.52 -19.70 6.12
CA ASP A 129 -0.51 -19.90 5.10
C ASP A 129 0.08 -18.52 4.74
N PRO A 130 1.39 -18.28 4.94
CA PRO A 130 2.02 -17.01 4.58
C PRO A 130 1.83 -16.63 3.10
N ARG A 131 1.53 -17.59 2.21
CA ARG A 131 1.28 -17.33 0.78
C ARG A 131 -0.13 -16.86 0.44
N GLY A 132 -1.08 -16.90 1.39
CA GLY A 132 -2.49 -16.58 1.15
C GLY A 132 -2.87 -15.10 1.29
N LEU A 133 -2.07 -14.30 1.98
CA LEU A 133 -2.37 -12.88 2.29
C LEU A 133 -2.25 -11.95 1.06
N THR A 134 -1.31 -12.24 0.16
CA THR A 134 -1.09 -11.54 -1.11
C THR A 134 -2.34 -11.54 -2.01
N THR A 135 -3.20 -12.55 -1.87
CA THR A 135 -4.41 -12.73 -2.69
C THR A 135 -5.58 -11.85 -2.21
N PHE A 136 -5.65 -11.55 -0.91
CA PHE A 136 -6.77 -10.79 -0.32
C PHE A 136 -6.69 -9.29 -0.65
N VAL A 137 -5.48 -8.73 -0.66
CA VAL A 137 -5.25 -7.30 -0.95
C VAL A 137 -5.34 -7.00 -2.44
N SER A 138 -4.86 -7.91 -3.30
CA SER A 138 -5.06 -7.83 -4.76
C SER A 138 -6.55 -7.68 -5.11
N ARG A 139 -7.44 -8.34 -4.35
CA ARG A 139 -8.89 -8.21 -4.50
C ARG A 139 -9.43 -6.88 -3.93
N ALA A 140 -8.99 -6.46 -2.74
CA ALA A 140 -9.44 -5.20 -2.15
C ALA A 140 -9.03 -3.96 -2.97
N ILE A 141 -7.86 -4.00 -3.63
CA ILE A 141 -7.37 -2.93 -4.50
C ILE A 141 -8.05 -2.97 -5.88
N ALA A 142 -8.33 -4.16 -6.41
CA ALA A 142 -9.18 -4.30 -7.58
C ALA A 142 -10.60 -3.75 -7.33
N ASP A 143 -11.13 -3.95 -6.12
CA ASP A 143 -12.43 -3.41 -5.70
C ASP A 143 -12.39 -1.88 -5.53
N ALA A 144 -11.33 -1.31 -4.95
CA ALA A 144 -11.11 0.14 -4.91
C ALA A 144 -11.01 0.76 -6.32
N ARG A 145 -10.28 0.10 -7.23
CA ARG A 145 -10.16 0.48 -8.64
C ARG A 145 -11.49 0.42 -9.39
N LYS A 146 -12.32 -0.59 -9.11
CA LYS A 146 -13.66 -0.72 -9.70
C LYS A 146 -14.63 0.33 -9.17
N SER A 147 -14.50 0.70 -7.89
CA SER A 147 -15.29 1.79 -7.28
C SER A 147 -14.97 3.14 -7.91
N PHE A 148 -13.69 3.42 -8.20
CA PHE A 148 -13.27 4.68 -8.82
C PHE A 148 -13.68 4.76 -10.30
N ASN A 149 -13.46 3.69 -11.08
CA ASN A 149 -13.81 3.66 -12.50
C ASN A 149 -15.32 3.67 -12.79
N ASN A 150 -16.16 3.25 -11.83
CA ASN A 150 -17.62 3.24 -11.97
C ASN A 150 -18.30 4.48 -11.38
N GLY A 151 -17.55 5.40 -10.75
CA GLY A 151 -18.07 6.64 -10.17
C GLY A 151 -18.16 7.82 -11.15
N GLY A 152 -17.73 7.65 -12.40
CA GLY A 152 -17.80 8.69 -13.43
C GLY A 152 -19.18 8.78 -14.08
N ILE A 153 -20.19 9.28 -13.37
CA ILE A 153 -21.35 10.00 -13.93
C ILE A 153 -21.86 11.03 -12.90
N LEU A 154 -21.34 12.26 -12.95
CA LEU A 154 -22.04 13.47 -13.42
C LEU A 154 -21.06 14.66 -13.37
#